data_AF-A0A7J6MEA6-F1
#
_entry.id   AF-A0A7J6MEA6-F1
#
_cell.length_a   1.000
_cell.length_b   1.000
_cell.length_c   1.000
_cell.angle_alpha   90.00
_cell.angle_beta   90.00
_cell.angle_gamma   90.00
#
_symmetry.space_group_name_H-M   'P 1'
#
loop_
_entity.id
_entity.type
_entity.pdbx_description
1 polymer ?
#
loop_
_entity_poly.entity_id
_entity_poly.type
_entity_poly.pdbx_seq_one_letter_code
_entity_poly.pdbx_strand_id
1 'polypeptide(L)'
;MPMDGPLRDSQSEAEAAVASRKSSSKPQRSGPGFDVYVSLTCTVLMLAITAWYYWQMVAMTDQMQKSSIFANVHTEYASSDILDAIETIEDFVEEHSLDQDPYYVTFLRLKYSHDPRGRQLDHARRKMVSWFMKVRYFYDLGYLPVTDPSYVEKIPGKDRARFLSELVGPLDDAVRLSTGRTPRSVFEFFREMYSVPSENAVSHLTLEDLPPDLRNMSLTAIRQGVASSSRQQRQRTSAPSIQGHSSSPYDEEL
;
A
#
# COMPACT_ATOMS: atom_id res chain seq x y z
N MET A 1 25.89 19.48 -27.01
CA MET A 1 26.06 19.18 -28.44
C MET A 1 24.76 19.52 -29.14
N PRO A 2 24.70 20.63 -29.89
CA PRO A 2 23.53 21.02 -30.67
C PRO A 2 23.63 20.42 -32.07
N MET A 3 22.56 19.80 -32.55
CA MET A 3 22.43 19.43 -33.96
C MET A 3 21.40 20.36 -34.58
N ASP A 4 21.93 21.35 -35.29
CA ASP A 4 21.26 22.14 -36.32
C ASP A 4 20.95 21.28 -37.55
N GLY A 5 19.80 21.57 -38.16
CA GLY A 5 19.55 21.33 -39.59
C GLY A 5 18.28 20.52 -39.90
N PRO A 6 17.66 20.72 -41.08
CA PRO A 6 17.42 21.99 -41.77
C PRO A 6 15.94 22.17 -42.21
N LEU A 7 15.60 23.43 -42.50
CA LEU A 7 14.44 23.84 -43.29
C LEU A 7 14.36 23.06 -44.61
N ARG A 8 13.15 22.64 -44.98
CA ARG A 8 12.84 22.30 -46.37
C ARG A 8 11.44 22.80 -46.74
N ASP A 9 11.47 23.78 -47.62
CA ASP A 9 10.35 24.36 -48.34
C ASP A 9 9.54 23.30 -49.07
N SER A 10 8.22 23.29 -48.84
CA SER A 10 7.24 22.70 -49.77
C SER A 10 5.88 23.40 -49.62
N GLN A 11 5.90 24.73 -49.50
CA GLN A 11 4.74 25.59 -49.72
C GLN A 11 4.92 26.29 -51.07
N SER A 12 4.55 25.63 -52.16
CA SER A 12 4.30 26.21 -53.49
C SER A 12 4.08 25.04 -54.45
N GLU A 13 3.11 25.12 -55.36
CA GLU A 13 2.73 24.10 -56.36
C GLU A 13 1.71 23.01 -55.97
N ALA A 14 0.61 23.39 -55.30
CA ALA A 14 -0.63 22.59 -55.40
C ALA A 14 -1.91 23.42 -55.53
N GLU A 15 -1.80 24.70 -55.93
CA GLU A 15 -2.93 25.63 -56.02
C GLU A 15 -3.49 25.84 -57.45
N ALA A 16 -3.15 24.97 -58.41
CA ALA A 16 -3.52 25.15 -59.82
C ALA A 16 -4.27 23.95 -60.44
N ALA A 17 -5.17 23.29 -59.70
CA ALA A 17 -6.02 22.23 -60.27
C ALA A 17 -7.44 22.15 -59.68
N VAL A 18 -8.00 23.24 -59.14
CA VAL A 18 -9.37 23.28 -58.56
C VAL A 18 -10.40 23.89 -59.52
N ALA A 19 -10.08 23.96 -60.82
CA ALA A 19 -11.03 24.40 -61.85
C ALA A 19 -11.47 23.22 -62.73
N SER A 20 -12.78 22.96 -62.71
CA SER A 20 -13.53 22.17 -63.69
C SER A 20 -13.59 20.64 -63.49
N ARG A 21 -14.46 20.22 -62.56
CA ARG A 21 -15.34 19.05 -62.79
C ARG A 21 -16.60 19.13 -61.95
N LYS A 22 -17.51 20.03 -62.33
CA LYS A 22 -18.88 20.09 -61.82
C LYS A 22 -19.69 18.95 -62.48
N SER A 23 -19.44 17.73 -62.01
CA SER A 23 -20.20 16.53 -62.38
C SER A 23 -21.56 16.60 -61.69
N SER A 24 -22.62 16.82 -62.47
CA SER A 24 -24.00 16.77 -62.02
C SER A 24 -24.41 15.32 -61.73
N SER A 25 -24.09 14.82 -60.53
CA SER A 25 -24.65 13.57 -60.03
C SER A 25 -26.12 13.81 -59.68
N LYS A 26 -27.04 13.19 -60.43
CA LYS A 26 -28.47 13.13 -60.12
C LYS A 26 -28.66 12.67 -58.66
N PRO A 27 -29.49 13.34 -57.84
CA PRO A 27 -29.79 12.87 -56.50
C PRO A 27 -30.60 11.57 -56.62
N GLN A 28 -29.90 10.46 -56.44
CA GLN A 28 -30.52 9.15 -56.32
C GLN A 28 -31.30 9.17 -55.00
N ARG A 29 -32.62 9.34 -55.08
CA ARG A 29 -33.54 9.29 -53.93
C ARG A 29 -33.43 7.89 -53.29
N SER A 30 -32.55 7.75 -52.30
CA SER A 30 -32.62 6.67 -51.32
C SER A 30 -34.02 6.71 -50.71
N GLY A 31 -34.68 5.56 -50.63
CA GLY A 31 -35.98 5.48 -49.98
C GLY A 31 -35.86 5.94 -48.52
N PRO A 32 -36.88 6.63 -47.96
CA PRO A 32 -36.80 7.29 -46.64
C PRO A 32 -36.46 6.36 -45.46
N GLY A 33 -36.49 5.04 -45.65
CA GLY A 33 -36.06 4.08 -44.62
C GLY A 33 -34.55 3.81 -44.59
N PHE A 34 -33.84 3.86 -45.72
CA PHE A 34 -32.43 3.44 -45.78
C PHE A 34 -31.51 4.35 -44.95
N ASP A 35 -31.73 5.66 -45.04
CA ASP A 35 -30.93 6.66 -44.33
C ASP A 35 -31.10 6.55 -42.80
N VAL A 36 -32.29 6.15 -42.34
CA VAL A 36 -32.56 5.90 -40.92
C VAL A 36 -31.75 4.70 -40.41
N TYR A 37 -31.71 3.58 -41.14
CA TYR A 37 -30.92 2.41 -40.75
C TYR A 37 -29.40 2.68 -40.76
N VAL A 38 -28.90 3.46 -41.72
CA VAL A 38 -27.47 3.84 -41.76
C VAL A 38 -27.13 4.75 -40.58
N SER A 39 -27.99 5.72 -40.26
CA SER A 39 -27.76 6.60 -39.11
C SER A 39 -27.79 5.83 -37.79
N LEU A 40 -28.72 4.89 -37.61
CA LEU A 40 -28.84 4.08 -36.40
C LEU A 40 -27.69 3.07 -36.23
N THR A 41 -27.23 2.45 -37.32
CA THR A 41 -26.05 1.57 -37.27
C THR A 41 -24.78 2.35 -36.96
N CYS A 42 -24.64 3.56 -37.49
CA CYS A 42 -23.53 4.46 -37.19
C CYS A 42 -23.52 4.88 -35.70
N THR A 43 -24.67 5.25 -35.11
CA THR A 43 -24.72 5.64 -33.69
C THR A 43 -24.45 4.46 -32.76
N VAL A 44 -24.98 3.28 -33.06
CA VAL A 44 -24.69 2.05 -32.29
C VAL A 44 -23.22 1.69 -32.38
N LEU A 45 -22.60 1.80 -33.55
CA LEU A 45 -21.17 1.56 -33.74
C LEU A 45 -20.33 2.56 -32.94
N MET A 46 -20.67 3.84 -33.00
CA MET A 46 -19.96 4.88 -32.23
C MET A 46 -20.10 4.66 -30.72
N LEU A 47 -21.26 4.21 -30.25
CA LEU A 47 -21.48 3.85 -28.84
C LEU A 47 -20.60 2.65 -28.45
N ALA A 48 -20.55 1.61 -29.29
CA ALA A 48 -19.70 0.43 -29.05
C ALA A 48 -18.21 0.79 -29.00
N ILE A 49 -17.73 1.65 -29.91
CA ILE A 49 -16.35 2.16 -29.91
C ILE A 49 -16.06 2.95 -28.64
N THR A 50 -17.00 3.81 -28.23
CA THR A 50 -16.85 4.63 -27.02
C THR A 50 -16.82 3.75 -25.76
N ALA A 51 -17.68 2.74 -25.68
CA ALA A 51 -17.69 1.78 -24.56
C ALA A 51 -16.40 0.96 -24.50
N TRP A 52 -15.90 0.49 -25.65
CA TRP A 52 -14.61 -0.18 -25.76
C TRP A 52 -13.46 0.71 -25.30
N TYR A 53 -13.41 1.96 -25.78
CA TYR A 53 -12.39 2.93 -25.39
C TYR A 53 -12.42 3.22 -23.89
N TYR A 54 -13.62 3.40 -23.31
CA TYR A 54 -13.77 3.61 -21.87
C TYR A 54 -13.26 2.42 -21.07
N TRP A 55 -13.57 1.19 -21.48
CA TRP A 55 -13.06 -0.01 -20.84
C TRP A 55 -11.53 -0.08 -20.91
N GLN A 56 -10.94 0.18 -22.08
CA GLN A 56 -9.49 0.20 -22.25
C GLN A 56 -8.82 1.26 -21.38
N MET A 57 -9.42 2.46 -21.28
CA MET A 57 -8.93 3.54 -20.41
C MET A 57 -8.95 3.16 -18.93
N VAL A 58 -10.03 2.52 -18.47
CA VAL A 58 -10.13 2.02 -17.09
C VAL A 58 -9.07 0.95 -16.83
N ALA A 59 -8.90 0.00 -17.75
CA ALA A 59 -7.87 -1.04 -17.63
C ALA A 59 -6.45 -0.47 -17.59
N MET A 60 -6.15 0.52 -18.44
CA MET A 60 -4.84 1.19 -18.44
C MET A 60 -4.60 1.98 -17.16
N THR A 61 -5.63 2.65 -16.64
CA THR A 61 -5.54 3.43 -15.39
C THR A 61 -5.26 2.51 -14.20
N ASP A 62 -5.94 1.35 -14.12
CA ASP A 62 -5.69 0.34 -13.09
C ASP A 62 -4.24 -0.18 -13.13
N GLN A 63 -3.74 -0.51 -14.31
CA GLN A 63 -2.34 -0.94 -14.49
C GLN A 63 -1.33 0.14 -14.07
N MET A 64 -1.61 1.40 -14.41
CA MET A 64 -0.75 2.53 -14.03
C MET A 64 -0.71 2.73 -12.51
N GLN A 65 -1.86 2.64 -11.83
CA GLN A 65 -1.94 2.71 -10.38
C GLN A 65 -1.15 1.59 -9.71
N LYS A 66 -1.31 0.34 -10.20
CA LYS A 66 -0.56 -0.83 -9.71
C LYS A 66 0.95 -0.65 -9.89
N SER A 67 1.39 -0.17 -11.04
CA SER A 67 2.81 0.11 -11.30
C SER A 67 3.37 1.20 -10.38
N SER A 68 2.60 2.27 -10.15
CA SER A 68 3.01 3.34 -9.23
C SER A 68 3.11 2.85 -7.79
N ILE A 69 2.17 2.03 -7.32
CA ILE A 69 2.20 1.45 -5.97
C ILE A 69 3.39 0.51 -5.83
N PHE A 70 3.61 -0.35 -6.82
CA PHE A 70 4.77 -1.24 -6.86
C PHE A 70 6.08 -0.47 -6.74
N ALA A 71 6.27 0.58 -7.56
CA ALA A 71 7.46 1.42 -7.52
C ALA A 71 7.63 2.12 -6.17
N ASN A 72 6.53 2.60 -5.56
CA ASN A 72 6.54 3.25 -4.24
C ASN A 72 7.01 2.27 -3.15
N VAL A 73 6.38 1.10 -3.05
CA VAL A 73 6.73 0.08 -2.05
C VAL A 73 8.18 -0.39 -2.22
N HIS A 74 8.61 -0.59 -3.47
CA HIS A 74 9.97 -1.01 -3.77
C HIS A 74 11.00 0.07 -3.40
N THR A 75 10.73 1.33 -3.75
CA THR A 75 11.62 2.45 -3.43
C THR A 75 11.69 2.71 -1.93
N GLU A 76 10.57 2.59 -1.22
CA GLU A 76 10.53 2.70 0.23
C GLU A 76 11.31 1.58 0.91
N TYR A 77 11.18 0.33 0.43
CA TYR A 77 11.99 -0.78 0.94
C TYR A 77 13.50 -0.55 0.73
N ALA A 78 13.87 0.01 -0.42
CA ALA A 78 15.25 0.35 -0.74
C ALA A 78 15.71 1.69 -0.12
N SER A 79 14.89 2.33 0.73
CA SER A 79 15.29 3.57 1.40
C SER A 79 16.35 3.29 2.46
N SER A 80 17.29 4.22 2.64
CA SER A 80 18.30 4.12 3.71
C SER A 80 17.65 3.93 5.08
N ASP A 81 16.53 4.60 5.33
CA ASP A 81 15.78 4.51 6.57
C ASP A 81 15.30 3.09 6.96
N ILE A 82 14.96 2.27 5.96
CA ILE A 82 14.56 0.87 6.13
C ILE A 82 15.79 -0.03 6.23
N LEU A 83 16.80 0.20 5.40
CA LEU A 83 18.06 -0.56 5.45
C LEU A 83 18.76 -0.39 6.80
N ASP A 84 18.89 0.85 7.30
CA ASP A 84 19.46 1.15 8.63
C ASP A 84 18.65 0.48 9.76
N ALA A 85 17.33 0.39 9.59
CA ALA A 85 16.47 -0.29 10.54
C ALA A 85 16.65 -1.82 10.53
N ILE A 86 16.88 -2.41 9.35
CA ILE A 86 17.21 -3.83 9.20
C ILE A 86 18.56 -4.11 9.86
N GLU A 87 19.60 -3.34 9.50
CA GLU A 87 20.96 -3.46 10.05
C GLU A 87 20.96 -3.32 11.58
N THR A 88 20.26 -2.32 12.12
CA THR A 88 20.12 -2.14 13.58
C THR A 88 19.54 -3.37 14.28
N ILE A 89 18.59 -4.07 13.63
CA ILE A 89 17.97 -5.27 14.20
C ILE A 89 18.89 -6.49 14.00
N GLU A 90 19.53 -6.63 12.84
CA GLU A 90 20.51 -7.68 12.54
C GLU A 90 21.67 -7.65 13.54
N ASP A 91 22.31 -6.50 13.71
CA ASP A 91 23.41 -6.30 14.67
C ASP A 91 23.00 -6.70 16.09
N PHE A 92 21.78 -6.33 16.49
CA PHE A 92 21.27 -6.69 17.81
C PHE A 92 21.05 -8.19 17.95
N VAL A 93 20.49 -8.84 16.93
CA VAL A 93 20.24 -10.29 16.93
C VAL A 93 21.55 -11.06 16.90
N GLU A 94 22.55 -10.62 16.12
CA GLU A 94 23.87 -11.24 16.07
C GLU A 94 24.57 -11.15 17.43
N GLU A 95 24.58 -9.97 18.07
CA GLU A 95 25.21 -9.77 19.37
C GLU A 95 24.61 -10.67 20.46
N HIS A 96 23.31 -10.93 20.41
CA HIS A 96 22.58 -11.71 21.42
C HIS A 96 22.22 -13.13 20.94
N SER A 97 22.81 -13.59 19.83
CA SER A 97 22.50 -14.91 19.26
C SER A 97 23.05 -16.08 20.08
N LEU A 98 24.12 -15.82 20.84
CA LEU A 98 24.81 -16.79 21.70
C LEU A 98 24.41 -16.68 23.18
N ASP A 99 23.54 -15.73 23.50
CA ASP A 99 23.07 -15.54 24.86
C ASP A 99 22.21 -16.70 25.34
N GLN A 100 22.19 -16.91 26.66
CA GLN A 100 21.34 -17.92 27.28
C GLN A 100 19.85 -17.57 27.12
N ASP A 101 19.53 -16.27 27.14
CA ASP A 101 18.17 -15.78 26.96
C ASP A 101 17.91 -15.46 25.47
N PRO A 102 16.73 -15.78 24.93
CA PRO A 102 16.37 -15.39 23.57
C PRO A 102 16.45 -13.86 23.37
N TYR A 103 16.92 -13.41 22.22
CA TYR A 103 17.15 -11.97 21.94
C TYR A 103 15.90 -11.08 22.17
N TYR A 104 14.69 -11.59 21.94
CA TYR A 104 13.45 -10.85 22.19
C TYR A 104 13.21 -10.56 23.68
N VAL A 105 13.70 -11.40 24.58
CA VAL A 105 13.66 -11.20 26.03
C VAL A 105 14.57 -10.03 26.40
N THR A 106 15.79 -10.02 25.88
CA THR A 106 16.76 -8.94 26.11
C THR A 106 16.23 -7.61 25.57
N PHE A 107 15.61 -7.61 24.39
CA PHE A 107 14.93 -6.44 23.86
C PHE A 107 13.85 -5.90 24.81
N LEU A 108 12.99 -6.76 25.35
CA LEU A 108 11.96 -6.32 26.31
C LEU A 108 12.59 -5.71 27.57
N ARG A 109 13.67 -6.29 28.10
CA ARG A 109 14.39 -5.72 29.25
C ARG A 109 14.90 -4.31 28.94
N LEU A 110 15.59 -4.14 27.80
CA LEU A 110 16.09 -2.82 27.36
C LEU A 110 14.95 -1.82 27.15
N LYS A 111 13.82 -2.26 26.62
CA LYS A 111 12.64 -1.42 26.40
C LYS A 111 12.03 -0.94 27.72
N TYR A 112 11.87 -1.82 28.70
CA TYR A 112 11.28 -1.47 30.00
C TYR A 112 12.24 -0.72 30.92
N SER A 113 13.54 -0.92 30.79
CA SER A 113 14.56 -0.13 31.49
C SER A 113 14.74 1.28 30.89
N HIS A 114 14.03 1.60 29.81
CA HIS A 114 14.14 2.86 29.07
C HIS A 114 15.55 3.11 28.50
N ASP A 115 16.28 2.03 28.20
CA ASP A 115 17.60 2.11 27.63
C ASP A 115 17.55 2.80 26.25
N PRO A 116 18.49 3.71 25.93
CA PRO A 116 18.57 4.36 24.61
C PRO A 116 18.61 3.35 23.45
N ARG A 117 19.34 2.23 23.60
CA ARG A 117 19.43 1.16 22.60
C ARG A 117 18.09 0.45 22.42
N GLY A 118 17.39 0.18 23.52
CA GLY A 118 16.03 -0.37 23.48
C GLY A 118 15.05 0.52 22.73
N ARG A 119 15.17 1.85 22.87
CA ARG A 119 14.36 2.83 22.12
C ARG A 119 14.69 2.84 20.63
N GLN A 120 15.98 2.82 20.28
CA GLN A 120 16.43 2.75 18.90
C GLN A 120 15.92 1.48 18.21
N LEU A 121 16.04 0.34 18.89
CA LEU A 121 15.56 -0.95 18.39
C LEU A 121 14.02 -0.99 18.26
N ASP A 122 13.27 -0.43 19.23
CA ASP A 122 11.80 -0.34 19.09
C ASP A 122 11.40 0.57 17.94
N HIS A 123 12.17 1.62 17.63
CA HIS A 123 11.94 2.48 16.47
C HIS A 123 12.20 1.75 15.15
N ALA A 124 13.33 1.05 15.04
CA ALA A 124 13.66 0.21 13.89
C ALA A 124 12.58 -0.87 13.64
N ARG A 125 12.18 -1.59 14.71
CA ARG A 125 11.08 -2.57 14.68
C ARG A 125 9.79 -1.95 14.16
N ARG A 126 9.38 -0.78 14.67
CA ARG A 126 8.14 -0.09 14.23
C ARG A 126 8.19 0.31 12.77
N LYS A 127 9.34 0.80 12.27
CA LYS A 127 9.54 1.10 10.84
C LYS A 127 9.26 -0.14 9.99
N MET A 128 9.86 -1.28 10.35
CA MET A 128 9.66 -2.55 9.64
C MET A 128 8.21 -3.01 9.69
N VAL A 129 7.59 -3.05 10.87
CA VAL A 129 6.18 -3.43 11.02
C VAL A 129 5.26 -2.52 10.20
N SER A 130 5.53 -1.21 10.20
CA SER A 130 4.76 -0.24 9.42
C SER A 130 4.84 -0.51 7.92
N TRP A 131 6.05 -0.79 7.41
CA TRP A 131 6.24 -1.14 6.01
C TRP A 131 5.46 -2.41 5.63
N PHE A 132 5.58 -3.49 6.43
CA PHE A 132 4.81 -4.72 6.21
C PHE A 132 3.30 -4.50 6.27
N MET A 133 2.82 -3.66 7.19
CA MET A 133 1.40 -3.30 7.27
C MET A 133 0.94 -2.58 6.01
N LYS A 134 1.74 -1.65 5.50
CA LYS A 134 1.46 -0.95 4.23
C LYS A 134 1.38 -1.93 3.05
N VAL A 135 2.30 -2.88 2.96
CA VAL A 135 2.27 -3.93 1.93
C VAL A 135 1.00 -4.76 2.05
N ARG A 136 0.65 -5.21 3.26
CA ARG A 136 -0.59 -5.96 3.51
C ARG A 136 -1.83 -5.15 3.09
N TYR A 137 -1.88 -3.85 3.40
CA TYR A 137 -3.00 -3.00 2.97
C TYR A 137 -3.17 -2.99 1.45
N PHE A 138 -2.08 -3.01 0.67
CA PHE A 138 -2.20 -3.08 -0.79
C PHE A 138 -2.68 -4.44 -1.31
N TYR A 139 -2.38 -5.53 -0.60
CA TYR A 139 -2.98 -6.85 -0.86
C TYR A 139 -4.47 -6.85 -0.55
N ASP A 140 -4.85 -6.38 0.64
CA ASP A 140 -6.23 -6.36 1.11
C ASP A 140 -7.13 -5.49 0.20
N LEU A 141 -6.58 -4.42 -0.39
CA LEU A 141 -7.29 -3.52 -1.31
C LEU A 141 -7.28 -4.00 -2.78
N GLY A 142 -6.61 -5.10 -3.11
CA GLY A 142 -6.55 -5.64 -4.47
C GLY A 142 -5.61 -4.90 -5.44
N TYR A 143 -4.80 -3.95 -4.94
CA TYR A 143 -3.77 -3.29 -5.74
C TYR A 143 -2.59 -4.23 -6.03
N LEU A 144 -2.33 -5.19 -5.14
CA LEU A 144 -1.40 -6.29 -5.36
C LEU A 144 -2.21 -7.59 -5.42
N PRO A 145 -2.64 -8.03 -6.61
CA PRO A 145 -3.48 -9.23 -6.71
C PRO A 145 -2.69 -10.47 -6.27
N VAL A 146 -3.18 -11.17 -5.24
CA VAL A 146 -2.62 -12.44 -4.77
C VAL A 146 -2.65 -13.51 -5.87
N THR A 147 -3.56 -13.38 -6.84
CA THR A 147 -3.69 -14.29 -7.97
C THR A 147 -2.60 -14.13 -9.03
N ASP A 148 -1.84 -13.03 -9.00
CA ASP A 148 -0.77 -12.78 -9.96
C ASP A 148 0.60 -13.12 -9.33
N PRO A 149 1.26 -14.20 -9.77
CA PRO A 149 2.55 -14.63 -9.24
C PRO A 149 3.63 -13.54 -9.35
N SER A 150 3.53 -12.67 -10.37
CA SER A 150 4.55 -11.66 -10.64
C SER A 150 4.68 -10.61 -9.52
N TYR A 151 3.61 -10.36 -8.77
CA TYR A 151 3.62 -9.45 -7.61
C TYR A 151 3.97 -10.18 -6.32
N VAL A 152 3.38 -11.37 -6.11
CA VAL A 152 3.60 -12.19 -4.92
C VAL A 152 5.07 -12.56 -4.76
N GLU A 153 5.77 -12.91 -5.85
CA GLU A 153 7.19 -13.23 -5.80
C GLU A 153 8.10 -12.03 -5.57
N LYS A 154 7.63 -10.80 -5.85
CA LYS A 154 8.47 -9.59 -5.84
C LYS A 154 8.28 -8.71 -4.61
N ILE A 155 7.09 -8.68 -4.00
CA ILE A 155 6.77 -7.78 -2.88
C ILE A 155 6.07 -8.54 -1.74
N PRO A 156 6.69 -8.65 -0.55
CA PRO A 156 8.13 -8.52 -0.29
C PRO A 156 8.94 -9.55 -1.10
N GLY A 157 8.28 -10.62 -1.57
CA GLY A 157 8.91 -11.84 -2.06
C GLY A 157 9.08 -12.84 -0.91
N LYS A 158 9.02 -14.13 -1.26
CA LYS A 158 9.02 -15.23 -0.28
C LYS A 158 10.24 -15.19 0.64
N ASP A 159 11.44 -15.03 0.08
CA ASP A 159 12.68 -15.07 0.84
C ASP A 159 12.82 -13.87 1.77
N ARG A 160 12.46 -12.67 1.30
CA ARG A 160 12.48 -11.45 2.13
C ARG A 160 11.44 -11.51 3.24
N ALA A 161 10.23 -11.96 2.91
CA ALA A 161 9.17 -12.14 3.90
C ALA A 161 9.59 -13.17 4.96
N ARG A 162 10.19 -14.29 4.56
CA ARG A 162 10.75 -15.28 5.48
C ARG A 162 11.80 -14.65 6.38
N PHE A 163 12.86 -14.10 5.80
CA PHE A 163 13.97 -13.49 6.51
C PHE A 163 13.51 -12.45 7.54
N LEU A 164 12.72 -11.46 7.10
CA LEU A 164 12.25 -10.38 7.96
C LEU A 164 11.21 -10.86 8.98
N SER A 165 10.43 -11.91 8.68
CA SER A 165 9.52 -12.51 9.67
C SER A 165 10.26 -13.28 10.76
N GLU A 166 11.42 -13.87 10.46
CA GLU A 166 12.28 -14.54 11.43
C GLU A 166 13.05 -13.52 12.27
N LEU A 167 13.46 -12.40 11.65
CA LEU A 167 14.21 -11.32 12.29
C LEU A 167 13.33 -10.41 13.17
N VAL A 168 12.24 -9.87 12.62
CA VAL A 168 11.42 -8.83 13.27
C VAL A 168 10.21 -9.43 13.98
N GLY A 169 9.71 -10.58 13.50
CA GLY A 169 8.50 -11.22 14.03
C GLY A 169 8.55 -11.46 15.54
N PRO A 170 9.59 -12.11 16.08
CA PRO A 170 9.74 -12.34 17.52
C PRO A 170 9.72 -11.06 18.36
N LEU A 171 10.32 -9.97 17.86
CA LEU A 171 10.29 -8.67 18.55
C LEU A 171 8.88 -8.06 18.57
N ASP A 172 8.12 -8.19 17.47
CA ASP A 172 6.74 -7.69 17.42
C ASP A 172 5.80 -8.52 18.29
N ASP A 173 5.87 -9.85 18.20
CA ASP A 173 5.08 -10.77 18.99
C ASP A 173 5.30 -10.54 20.49
N ALA A 174 6.57 -10.42 20.93
CA ALA A 174 6.92 -10.13 22.32
C ALA A 174 6.33 -8.80 22.82
N VAL A 175 6.39 -7.73 22.02
CA VAL A 175 5.81 -6.43 22.39
C VAL A 175 4.29 -6.49 22.44
N ARG A 176 3.64 -7.16 21.49
CA ARG A 176 2.18 -7.30 21.47
C ARG A 176 1.69 -8.08 22.67
N LEU A 177 2.36 -9.19 22.99
CA LEU A 177 2.11 -9.96 24.20
C LEU A 177 2.26 -9.11 25.46
N SER A 178 3.37 -8.37 25.57
CA SER A 178 3.68 -7.52 26.73
C SER A 178 2.69 -6.36 26.93
N THR A 179 1.99 -5.96 25.85
CA THR A 179 0.98 -4.88 25.86
C THR A 179 -0.46 -5.39 25.84
N GLY A 180 -0.67 -6.71 25.88
CA GLY A 180 -1.99 -7.33 25.86
C GLY A 180 -2.74 -7.18 24.53
N ARG A 181 -2.02 -6.89 23.43
CA ARG A 181 -2.59 -6.87 22.08
C ARG A 181 -2.70 -8.31 21.57
N THR A 182 -3.62 -8.53 20.63
CA THR A 182 -3.76 -9.85 19.99
C THR A 182 -2.41 -10.28 19.39
N PRO A 183 -2.03 -11.55 19.49
CA PRO A 183 -0.73 -12.02 19.00
C PRO A 183 -0.65 -12.07 17.46
N ARG A 184 -1.75 -11.82 16.74
CA ARG A 184 -1.82 -11.94 15.28
C ARG A 184 -0.98 -10.87 14.57
N SER A 185 0.31 -11.15 14.39
CA SER A 185 1.26 -10.19 13.82
C SER A 185 1.03 -10.02 12.32
N VAL A 186 1.49 -8.88 11.79
CA VAL A 186 1.46 -8.65 10.34
C VAL A 186 2.24 -9.75 9.61
N PHE A 187 3.26 -10.31 10.26
CA PHE A 187 4.09 -11.38 9.74
C PHE A 187 3.36 -12.72 9.61
N GLU A 188 2.37 -13.00 10.46
CA GLU A 188 1.53 -14.20 10.33
C GLU A 188 0.81 -14.25 8.98
N PHE A 189 0.28 -13.11 8.52
CA PHE A 189 -0.33 -13.00 7.19
C PHE A 189 0.66 -13.38 6.08
N PHE A 190 1.91 -12.88 6.15
CA PHE A 190 2.92 -13.19 5.13
C PHE A 190 3.39 -14.65 5.23
N ARG A 191 3.48 -15.23 6.43
CA ARG A 191 3.79 -16.65 6.60
C ARG A 191 2.71 -17.55 6.02
N GLU A 192 1.44 -17.24 6.29
CA GLU A 192 0.29 -17.92 5.69
C GLU A 192 0.33 -17.79 4.15
N MET A 193 0.49 -16.56 3.64
CA MET A 193 0.50 -16.28 2.19
C MET A 193 1.62 -17.01 1.44
N TYR A 194 2.81 -17.13 2.04
CA TYR A 194 3.97 -17.78 1.41
C TYR A 194 4.20 -19.24 1.84
N SER A 195 3.32 -19.79 2.70
CA SER A 195 3.51 -21.09 3.33
C SER A 195 4.89 -21.25 3.98
N VAL A 196 5.36 -20.21 4.68
CA VAL A 196 6.65 -20.22 5.38
C VAL A 196 6.47 -20.93 6.72
N PRO A 197 7.27 -21.97 7.03
CA PRO A 197 7.20 -22.65 8.32
C PRO A 197 7.40 -21.69 9.49
N SER A 198 6.60 -21.85 10.54
CA SER A 198 6.63 -21.00 11.73
C SER A 198 7.65 -21.47 12.77
N GLU A 199 8.74 -22.11 12.36
CA GLU A 199 9.68 -22.81 13.27
C GLU A 199 10.23 -21.88 14.37
N ASN A 200 10.41 -20.59 14.06
CA ASN A 200 10.89 -19.57 14.99
C ASN A 200 9.78 -18.59 15.45
N ALA A 201 8.52 -18.93 15.20
CA ALA A 201 7.42 -18.06 15.55
C ALA A 201 7.17 -18.09 17.06
N VAL A 202 7.42 -16.95 17.69
CA VAL A 202 6.97 -16.58 19.05
C VAL A 202 5.43 -16.51 19.13
N SER A 203 4.70 -16.85 18.07
CA SER A 203 3.24 -16.90 18.04
C SER A 203 2.63 -17.92 19.03
N HIS A 204 3.44 -18.85 19.55
CA HIS A 204 3.07 -19.73 20.67
C HIS A 204 3.41 -19.19 22.06
N LEU A 205 4.17 -18.10 22.15
CA LEU A 205 4.57 -17.53 23.43
C LEU A 205 3.33 -16.98 24.14
N THR A 206 3.12 -17.50 25.33
CA THR A 206 2.15 -16.99 26.28
C THR A 206 2.84 -16.06 27.26
N LEU A 207 2.04 -15.26 27.98
CA LEU A 207 2.55 -14.35 29.00
C LEU A 207 3.30 -15.09 30.12
N GLU A 208 3.03 -16.39 30.30
CA GLU A 208 3.68 -17.25 31.29
C GLU A 208 5.08 -17.72 30.88
N ASP A 209 5.38 -17.69 29.58
CA ASP A 209 6.70 -18.07 29.05
C ASP A 209 7.71 -16.92 29.19
N LEU A 210 7.25 -15.72 29.57
CA LEU A 210 8.13 -14.59 29.85
C LEU A 210 8.79 -14.74 31.22
N PRO A 211 10.07 -14.35 31.36
CA PRO A 211 10.74 -14.22 32.65
C PRO A 211 9.89 -13.44 33.67
N PRO A 212 9.92 -13.82 34.96
CA PRO A 212 8.99 -13.32 35.96
C PRO A 212 9.06 -11.79 36.15
N ASP A 213 10.24 -11.20 35.98
CA ASP A 213 10.46 -9.75 35.97
C ASP A 213 9.69 -9.08 34.81
N LEU A 214 9.85 -9.59 33.59
CA LEU A 214 9.18 -9.08 32.40
C LEU A 214 7.68 -9.31 32.42
N ARG A 215 7.23 -10.45 32.95
CA ARG A 215 5.81 -10.75 33.12
C ARG A 215 5.14 -9.72 34.03
N ASN A 216 5.77 -9.38 35.15
CA ASN A 216 5.25 -8.38 36.09
C ASN A 216 5.21 -6.97 35.47
N MET A 217 6.24 -6.60 34.71
CA MET A 217 6.27 -5.33 33.96
C MET A 217 5.16 -5.28 32.89
N SER A 218 4.97 -6.37 32.15
CA SER A 218 3.93 -6.52 31.14
C SER A 218 2.53 -6.39 31.74
N LEU A 219 2.26 -7.10 32.85
CA LEU A 219 0.99 -6.99 33.58
C LEU A 219 0.73 -5.56 34.07
N THR A 220 1.77 -4.85 34.50
CA THR A 220 1.65 -3.44 34.89
C THR A 220 1.32 -2.55 33.70
N ALA A 221 2.00 -2.74 32.57
CA ALA A 221 1.75 -2.01 31.33
C ALA A 221 0.33 -2.25 30.79
N ILE A 222 -0.15 -3.50 30.79
CA ILE A 222 -1.51 -3.87 30.40
C ILE A 222 -2.54 -3.15 31.29
N ARG A 223 -2.35 -3.19 32.62
CA ARG A 223 -3.25 -2.49 33.56
C ARG A 223 -3.30 -0.99 33.32
N GLN A 224 -2.15 -0.36 33.05
CA GLN A 224 -2.09 1.07 32.74
C GLN A 224 -2.75 1.41 31.40
N GLY A 225 -2.58 0.57 30.37
CA GLY A 225 -3.21 0.72 29.05
C GLY A 225 -4.74 0.61 29.09
N VAL A 226 -5.26 -0.31 29.91
CA VAL A 226 -6.71 -0.44 30.12
C VAL A 226 -7.27 0.80 30.84
N ALA A 227 -6.60 1.26 31.89
CA ALA A 227 -7.05 2.43 32.68
C ALA A 227 -7.09 3.73 31.84
N SER A 228 -6.11 3.93 30.96
CA SER A 228 -6.05 5.10 30.06
C SER A 228 -7.11 5.06 28.96
N SER A 229 -7.37 3.88 28.38
CA SER A 229 -8.44 3.69 27.39
C SER A 229 -9.83 3.99 27.97
N SER A 230 -10.10 3.53 29.21
CA SER A 230 -11.37 3.84 29.89
C SER A 230 -11.57 5.33 30.17
N ARG A 231 -10.49 6.08 30.43
CA ARG A 231 -10.55 7.54 30.60
C ARG A 231 -10.86 8.26 29.30
N GLN A 232 -10.22 7.89 28.19
CA GLN A 232 -10.50 8.48 26.88
C GLN A 232 -11.94 8.19 26.42
N GLN A 233 -12.46 6.98 26.69
CA GLN A 233 -13.83 6.65 26.34
C GLN A 233 -14.86 7.48 27.13
N ARG A 234 -14.62 7.73 28.43
CA ARG A 234 -15.47 8.62 29.23
C ARG A 234 -15.44 10.09 28.79
N GLN A 235 -14.29 10.57 28.31
CA GLN A 235 -14.18 11.93 27.76
C GLN A 235 -14.91 12.07 26.42
N ARG A 236 -14.94 11.03 25.58
CA ARG A 236 -15.72 11.07 24.33
C ARG A 236 -17.24 11.06 24.54
N THR A 237 -17.74 10.37 25.56
CA THR A 237 -19.18 10.34 25.86
C THR A 237 -19.70 11.60 26.57
N SER A 238 -18.81 12.50 27.01
CA SER A 238 -19.17 13.75 27.68
C SER A 238 -19.02 14.99 26.79
N ALA A 239 -18.63 14.83 25.52
CA ALA A 239 -18.66 15.93 24.56
C ALA A 239 -20.14 16.23 24.19
N PRO A 240 -20.64 17.44 24.45
CA PRO A 240 -22.01 17.82 24.10
C PRO A 240 -22.16 17.79 22.57
N SER A 241 -23.25 17.17 22.11
CA SER A 241 -23.67 17.18 20.71
C SER A 241 -23.86 18.63 20.25
N ILE A 242 -22.89 19.16 19.51
CA ILE A 242 -23.02 20.46 18.87
C ILE A 242 -23.99 20.28 17.70
N GLN A 243 -25.28 20.55 17.96
CA GLN A 243 -26.27 20.84 16.93
C GLN A 243 -25.87 22.16 16.25
N GLY A 244 -25.00 22.06 15.24
CA GLY A 244 -24.63 23.17 14.37
C GLY A 244 -25.63 23.27 13.22
N HIS A 245 -26.54 24.22 13.31
CA HIS A 245 -27.37 24.71 12.20
C HIS A 245 -26.48 25.10 11.00
N SER A 246 -26.72 24.46 9.85
CA SER A 246 -26.19 24.91 8.56
C SER A 246 -27.11 25.99 8.00
N SER A 247 -26.72 27.25 8.17
CA SER A 247 -27.21 28.37 7.37
C SER A 247 -26.06 28.80 6.47
N SER A 248 -26.18 28.48 5.18
CA SER A 248 -25.25 28.86 4.12
C SER A 248 -25.81 30.06 3.37
N PRO A 249 -25.19 31.26 3.47
CA PRO A 249 -25.35 32.31 2.47
C PRO A 249 -24.07 32.35 1.63
N TYR A 250 -24.11 31.79 0.43
CA TYR A 250 -23.21 32.22 -0.63
C TYR A 250 -24.00 33.22 -1.47
N ASP A 251 -23.86 34.48 -1.09
CA ASP A 251 -24.17 35.62 -1.93
C ASP A 251 -23.10 35.74 -3.02
N GLU A 252 -23.61 36.14 -4.19
CA GLU A 252 -22.89 36.64 -5.37
C GLU A 252 -21.84 37.69 -4.99
N GLU A 253 -20.67 37.65 -5.65
CA GLU A 253 -20.21 38.77 -6.50
C GLU A 253 -18.82 38.53 -7.10
N LEU A 254 -18.71 38.91 -8.38
CA LEU A 254 -17.55 39.17 -9.26
C LEU A 254 -16.88 37.99 -9.98
#